data_AF-A0A385YT81-F1
#
_entry.id   AF-A0A385YT81-F1
#
_cell.length_a   1.000
_cell.length_b   1.000
_cell.length_c   1.000
_cell.angle_alpha   90.00
_cell.angle_beta   90.00
_cell.angle_gamma   90.00
#
_symmetry.space_group_name_H-M   'P 1'
#
loop_
_entity.id
_entity.type
_entity.pdbx_description
1 polymer ?
#
loop_
_entity_poly.entity_id
_entity_poly.type
_entity_poly.pdbx_seq_one_letter_code
_entity_poly.pdbx_strand_id
1 'polypeptide(L)'
;MAKEQVEELITVELPNDGVRTSHHSHETKKNLVTRLNRIEGQIRGIKGLIERDTYCDDVITQISATQSALNSVAKILLDGHLKSCVVDRIKQGDEEVLDEVLITIQKLMKK
;
A
#
# COMPACT_ATOMS: atom_id res chain seq x y z
N MET A 1 -2.21 -28.48 3.84
CA MET A 1 -3.42 -28.07 3.10
C MET A 1 -3.79 -26.59 3.29
N ALA A 2 -3.48 -25.94 4.43
CA ALA A 2 -3.76 -24.50 4.62
C ALA A 2 -2.57 -23.55 4.33
N LYS A 3 -1.44 -24.08 3.84
CA LYS A 3 -0.23 -23.27 3.54
C LYS A 3 -0.13 -22.84 2.07
N GLU A 4 -0.81 -23.51 1.15
CA GLU A 4 -0.75 -23.23 -0.30
C GLU A 4 -1.66 -22.07 -0.74
N GLN A 5 -2.70 -21.72 0.02
CA GLN A 5 -3.65 -20.67 -0.37
C GLN A 5 -3.19 -19.24 -0.09
N VAL A 6 -2.09 -19.05 0.67
CA VAL A 6 -1.57 -17.71 1.00
C VAL A 6 -0.58 -17.21 -0.06
N GLU A 7 0.03 -18.11 -0.84
CA GLU A 7 0.98 -17.74 -1.90
C GLU A 7 0.30 -17.13 -3.14
N GLU A 8 -0.98 -17.42 -3.36
CA GLU A 8 -1.71 -17.00 -4.57
C GLU A 8 -2.11 -15.50 -4.58
N LEU A 9 -2.05 -14.81 -3.43
CA LEU A 9 -2.43 -13.39 -3.32
C LEU A 9 -1.27 -12.41 -3.62
N ILE A 10 -0.04 -12.91 -3.84
CA ILE A 10 1.18 -12.09 -3.90
C ILE A 10 1.71 -11.90 -5.32
N THR A 11 1.25 -12.67 -6.31
CA THR A 11 1.68 -12.49 -7.71
C THR A 11 0.82 -11.44 -8.42
N VAL A 12 1.00 -10.18 -8.05
CA VAL A 12 0.70 -9.09 -9.00
C VAL A 12 1.84 -9.12 -10.01
N GLU A 13 1.60 -9.75 -11.17
CA GLU A 13 2.50 -9.60 -12.32
C GLU A 13 2.53 -8.11 -12.70
N LEU A 14 3.63 -7.45 -12.34
CA LEU A 14 3.91 -6.10 -12.80
C LEU A 14 4.28 -6.20 -14.29
N PRO A 15 3.61 -5.45 -15.18
CA PRO A 15 3.99 -5.38 -16.58
C PRO A 15 5.48 -5.01 -16.71
N ASN A 16 6.22 -5.85 -17.44
CA ASN A 16 7.66 -5.69 -17.64
C ASN A 16 7.91 -4.79 -18.85
N ASP A 17 7.78 -3.48 -18.63
CA ASP A 17 8.07 -2.42 -19.59
C ASP A 17 9.25 -1.59 -19.05
N GLY A 18 10.45 -2.20 -18.97
CA GLY A 18 11.66 -1.53 -18.50
C GLY A 18 11.56 -1.09 -17.04
N VAL A 19 11.86 -2.03 -16.12
CA VAL A 19 11.71 -1.93 -14.66
C VAL A 19 11.91 -0.52 -14.07
N ARG A 20 10.81 0.21 -13.86
CA ARG A 20 10.80 1.49 -13.15
C ARG A 20 10.93 1.21 -11.65
N THR A 21 12.02 1.65 -11.03
CA THR A 21 12.28 1.45 -9.59
C THR A 21 11.93 2.68 -8.78
N SER A 22 11.34 2.50 -7.60
CA SER A 22 11.14 3.59 -6.65
C SER A 22 12.48 4.05 -6.03
N HIS A 23 12.72 5.35 -5.98
CA HIS A 23 13.84 5.93 -5.24
C HIS A 23 13.37 6.43 -3.88
N HIS A 24 13.61 5.66 -2.83
CA HIS A 24 13.31 6.04 -1.45
C HIS A 24 14.58 6.06 -0.60
N SER A 25 14.69 7.02 0.31
CA SER A 25 15.76 7.00 1.30
C SER A 25 15.65 5.76 2.19
N HIS A 26 16.77 5.35 2.78
CA HIS A 26 16.78 4.25 3.74
C HIS A 26 15.81 4.50 4.90
N GLU A 27 15.70 5.75 5.35
CA GLU A 27 14.76 6.16 6.40
C GLU A 27 13.29 5.98 5.98
N THR A 28 12.93 6.44 4.78
CA THR A 28 11.57 6.27 4.24
C THR A 28 11.24 4.78 4.11
N LYS A 29 12.15 3.96 3.58
CA LYS A 29 11.96 2.51 3.48
C LYS A 29 11.74 1.88 4.86
N LYS A 30 12.58 2.21 5.84
CA LYS A 30 12.44 1.72 7.22
C LYS A 30 11.11 2.14 7.84
N ASN A 31 10.68 3.38 7.62
CA ASN A 31 9.40 3.91 8.12
C ASN A 31 8.21 3.13 7.54
N LEU A 32 8.18 2.94 6.22
CA LEU A 32 7.14 2.18 5.52
C LEU A 32 7.06 0.74 6.02
N VAL A 33 8.19 0.03 6.08
CA VAL A 33 8.26 -1.34 6.58
C VAL A 33 7.77 -1.41 8.04
N THR A 34 8.17 -0.47 8.89
CA THR A 34 7.72 -0.44 10.29
C THR A 34 6.20 -0.28 10.40
N ARG A 35 5.57 0.52 9.53
CA ARG A 35 4.11 0.68 9.49
C ARG A 35 3.43 -0.58 8.99
N LEU A 36 3.97 -1.21 7.95
CA LEU A 36 3.44 -2.47 7.42
C LEU A 36 3.51 -3.60 8.45
N ASN A 37 4.59 -3.71 9.22
CA ASN A 37 4.70 -4.69 10.31
C ASN A 37 3.61 -4.50 11.39
N ARG A 38 3.23 -3.25 11.68
CA ARG A 38 2.11 -2.96 12.60
C ARG A 38 0.78 -3.40 11.99
N ILE A 39 0.56 -3.10 10.71
CA ILE A 39 -0.64 -3.51 9.97
C ILE A 39 -0.77 -5.04 9.92
N GLU A 40 0.33 -5.77 9.70
CA GLU A 40 0.37 -7.22 9.78
C GLU A 40 -0.08 -7.73 11.17
N GLY A 41 0.36 -7.05 12.24
CA GLY A 41 -0.13 -7.28 13.60
C GLY A 41 -1.64 -7.06 13.74
N GLN A 42 -2.18 -6.00 13.15
CA GLN A 42 -3.63 -5.73 13.15
C GLN A 42 -4.40 -6.82 12.41
N ILE A 43 -3.92 -7.26 11.25
CA ILE A 43 -4.54 -8.36 10.47
C ILE A 43 -4.56 -9.66 11.29
N ARG A 44 -3.46 -10.01 11.96
CA ARG A 44 -3.42 -11.16 12.89
C ARG A 44 -4.42 -10.99 14.04
N GLY A 45 -4.52 -9.77 14.60
CA GLY A 45 -5.49 -9.45 15.64
C GLY A 45 -6.94 -9.65 15.19
N ILE A 46 -7.30 -9.15 14.00
CA ILE A 46 -8.63 -9.34 13.39
C ILE A 46 -8.95 -10.82 13.22
N LYS A 47 -8.01 -11.60 12.68
CA LYS A 47 -8.18 -13.05 12.54
C LYS A 47 -8.51 -13.70 13.90
N GLY A 48 -7.77 -13.35 14.95
CA GLY A 48 -8.02 -13.86 16.29
C GLY A 48 -9.37 -13.43 16.88
N LEU A 49 -9.88 -12.24 16.54
CA LEU A 49 -11.22 -11.80 16.98
C LEU A 49 -12.31 -12.67 16.35
N ILE A 50 -12.15 -13.00 15.07
CA ILE A 50 -13.08 -13.88 14.34
C ILE A 50 -13.03 -15.30 14.93
N GLU A 51 -11.84 -15.85 15.17
CA GLU A 51 -11.68 -17.18 15.78
C GLU A 51 -12.28 -17.31 17.19
N ARG A 52 -12.52 -16.19 17.88
CA ARG A 52 -13.14 -16.12 19.21
C ARG A 52 -14.62 -15.76 19.17
N ASP A 53 -15.25 -15.73 18.00
CA ASP A 53 -16.64 -15.31 17.81
C ASP A 53 -16.93 -13.93 18.44
N THR A 54 -15.95 -13.00 18.33
CA THR A 54 -16.10 -11.63 18.85
C THR A 54 -17.23 -10.90 18.12
N TYR A 55 -17.94 -10.01 18.84
CA TYR A 55 -19.03 -9.22 18.29
C TYR A 55 -18.64 -8.49 17.00
N CYS A 56 -19.51 -8.58 15.98
CA CYS A 56 -19.21 -8.16 14.62
C CYS A 56 -18.78 -6.68 14.52
N ASP A 57 -19.40 -5.78 15.29
CA ASP A 57 -19.09 -4.35 15.23
C ASP A 57 -17.66 -4.04 15.70
N ASP A 58 -17.12 -4.83 16.65
CA ASP A 58 -15.74 -4.70 17.11
C ASP A 58 -14.75 -5.14 16.02
N VAL A 59 -15.07 -6.24 15.33
CA VAL A 59 -14.27 -6.74 14.19
C VAL A 59 -14.27 -5.71 13.05
N ILE A 60 -15.45 -5.17 12.69
CA ILE A 60 -15.60 -4.12 11.66
C ILE A 60 -14.82 -2.86 12.04
N THR A 61 -14.83 -2.49 13.32
CA THR A 61 -14.05 -1.36 13.83
C THR A 61 -12.55 -1.59 13.63
N GLN A 62 -12.03 -2.78 13.94
CA GLN A 62 -10.61 -3.11 13.71
C GLN A 62 -10.24 -3.17 12.22
N ILE A 63 -11.13 -3.68 11.37
CA ILE A 63 -10.96 -3.64 9.91
C ILE A 63 -10.85 -2.19 9.43
N SER A 64 -11.74 -1.31 9.88
CA SER A 64 -11.75 0.12 9.53
C SER A 64 -10.47 0.83 9.99
N ALA A 65 -9.97 0.50 11.18
CA ALA A 65 -8.69 1.01 11.67
C ALA A 65 -7.51 0.53 10.81
N THR A 66 -7.54 -0.73 10.36
CA THR A 66 -6.51 -1.31 9.48
C THR A 66 -6.52 -0.68 8.09
N GLN A 67 -7.70 -0.44 7.51
CA GLN A 67 -7.84 0.28 6.25
C GLN A 67 -7.29 1.70 6.34
N SER A 68 -7.55 2.39 7.46
CA SER A 68 -7.01 3.73 7.72
C SER A 68 -5.48 3.74 7.81
N ALA A 69 -4.88 2.70 8.42
CA ALA A 69 -3.44 2.54 8.49
C ALA A 69 -2.82 2.27 7.10
N LEU A 70 -3.45 1.42 6.28
CA LEU A 70 -3.06 1.19 4.88
C LEU A 70 -3.10 2.48 4.06
N ASN A 71 -4.18 3.26 4.20
CA ASN A 71 -4.31 4.56 3.54
C ASN A 71 -3.20 5.53 3.97
N SER A 72 -2.77 5.49 5.24
CA SER A 72 -1.62 6.29 5.69
C SER A 72 -0.31 5.88 5.02
N VAL A 73 -0.06 4.58 4.82
CA VAL A 73 1.13 4.08 4.10
C VAL A 73 1.10 4.51 2.64
N ALA A 74 -0.06 4.36 1.98
CA ALA A 74 -0.23 4.75 0.59
C ALA A 74 0.03 6.25 0.35
N LYS A 75 -0.41 7.12 1.27
CA LYS A 75 -0.13 8.57 1.22
C LYS A 75 1.37 8.89 1.30
N ILE A 76 2.12 8.18 2.14
CA ILE A 76 3.58 8.37 2.27
C ILE A 76 4.28 7.94 0.98
N LEU A 77 3.87 6.81 0.39
CA LEU A 77 4.39 6.37 -0.90
C LEU A 77 4.11 7.36 -2.02
N LEU A 78 2.87 7.88 -2.09
CA LEU A 78 2.48 8.87 -3.08
C LEU A 78 3.30 10.17 -2.93
N ASP A 79 3.47 10.67 -1.70
CA ASP A 79 4.29 11.86 -1.45
C ASP A 79 5.72 11.68 -1.95
N GLY A 80 6.32 10.51 -1.67
CA GLY A 80 7.64 10.15 -2.17
C GLY A 80 7.70 10.08 -3.70
N HIS A 81 6.70 9.47 -4.34
CA HIS A 81 6.60 9.35 -5.79
C HIS A 81 6.50 10.73 -6.47
N LEU A 82 5.66 11.61 -5.95
CA LEU A 82 5.48 12.96 -6.48
C LEU A 82 6.77 13.78 -6.37
N LYS A 83 7.47 13.72 -5.23
CA LYS A 83 8.68 14.52 -4.96
C LYS A 83 9.94 14.02 -5.65
N SER A 84 9.94 12.79 -6.19
CA SER A 84 11.09 12.19 -6.85
C SER A 84 10.79 11.92 -8.32
N CYS A 85 10.24 10.74 -8.64
CA CYS A 85 10.01 10.25 -9.99
C CYS A 85 9.23 11.24 -10.86
N VAL A 86 8.17 11.86 -10.32
CA VAL A 86 7.31 12.76 -11.10
C VAL A 86 8.00 14.10 -11.38
N VAL A 87 8.59 14.73 -10.35
CA VAL A 87 9.34 15.98 -10.51
C VAL A 87 10.49 15.82 -11.51
N ASP A 88 11.20 14.70 -11.48
CA ASP A 88 12.32 14.46 -12.39
C ASP A 88 11.85 14.27 -13.84
N ARG A 89 10.72 13.58 -14.07
CA ARG A 89 10.12 13.41 -15.41
C ARG A 89 9.59 14.73 -15.98
N ILE A 90 8.91 15.53 -15.18
CA ILE A 90 8.44 16.86 -15.60
C ILE A 90 9.63 17.73 -16.03
N LYS A 91 10.74 17.72 -15.28
CA LYS A 91 11.96 18.46 -15.66
C LYS A 91 12.60 17.96 -16.96
N GLN A 92 12.34 16.72 -17.36
CA GLN A 92 12.80 16.12 -18.61
C GLN A 92 11.84 16.39 -19.78
N GLY A 93 10.73 17.11 -19.55
CA GLY A 93 9.73 17.43 -20.57
C GLY A 93 8.71 16.31 -20.80
N ASP A 94 8.66 15.31 -19.91
CA ASP A 94 7.71 14.21 -19.97
C ASP A 94 6.44 14.58 -19.19
N GLU A 95 5.46 15.15 -19.90
CA GLU A 95 4.17 15.55 -19.32
C GLU A 95 3.19 14.39 -19.15
N GLU A 96 3.39 13.26 -19.84
CA GLU A 96 2.52 12.06 -19.75
C GLU A 96 2.51 11.47 -18.33
N VAL A 97 3.54 11.75 -17.54
CA VAL A 97 3.60 11.38 -16.11
C VAL A 97 2.41 11.92 -15.31
N LEU A 98 1.81 13.04 -15.71
CA LEU A 98 0.66 13.62 -15.02
C LEU A 98 -0.60 12.75 -15.15
N ASP A 99 -0.79 12.10 -16.31
CA ASP A 99 -1.89 11.16 -16.53
C ASP A 99 -1.70 9.90 -15.68
N GLU A 100 -0.47 9.40 -15.55
CA GLU A 100 -0.14 8.28 -14.65
C GLU A 100 -0.47 8.61 -13.18
N VAL A 101 -0.14 9.85 -12.74
CA VAL A 101 -0.45 10.33 -11.39
C VAL A 101 -1.96 10.43 -11.17
N LEU A 102 -2.72 10.96 -12.14
CA LEU A 102 -4.17 11.03 -12.09
C LEU A 102 -4.80 9.64 -11.88
N ILE A 103 -4.36 8.64 -12.64
CA ILE A 103 -4.81 7.25 -12.48
C ILE A 103 -4.48 6.72 -11.08
N THR A 104 -3.28 7.02 -10.58
CA THR A 104 -2.84 6.59 -9.24
C THR A 104 -3.68 7.20 -8.14
N ILE A 105 -3.98 8.50 -8.21
CA ILE A 105 -4.83 9.20 -7.23
C ILE A 105 -6.25 8.63 -7.27
N GLN A 106 -6.81 8.37 -8.45
CA GLN A 106 -8.13 7.76 -8.58
C GLN A 106 -8.21 6.40 -7.88
N LYS A 107 -7.16 5.57 -7.96
CA LYS A 107 -7.10 4.29 -7.23
C LYS A 107 -7.15 4.47 -5.71
N LEU A 108 -6.56 5.54 -5.17
CA LEU A 108 -6.55 5.83 -3.74
C LEU A 108 -7.86 6.46 -3.22
N MET A 109 -8.63 7.08 -4.12
CA MET A 109 -9.90 7.73 -3.76
C MET A 109 -11.10 6.78 -3.81
N LYS A 110 -10.99 5.64 -4.48
CA LYS A 110 -12.04 4.61 -4.49
C LYS A 110 -12.26 4.09 -3.07
N LYS A 111 -13.42 4.41 -2.50
CA LYS A 111 -13.93 3.85 -1.25
C LYS A 111 -14.63 2.53 -1.52
#